data_AF-A0A1E9AB56-F1
#
_entry.id   AF-A0A1E9AB56-F1
#
_cell.length_a   1.000
_cell.length_b   1.000
_cell.length_c   1.000
_cell.angle_alpha   90.00
_cell.angle_beta   90.00
_cell.angle_gamma   90.00
#
_symmetry.space_group_name_H-M   'P 1'
#
loop_
_entity.id
_entity.type
_entity.pdbx_description
1 polymer ?
#
loop_
_entity_poly.entity_id
_entity_poly.type
_entity_poly.pdbx_seq_one_letter_code
_entity_poly.pdbx_strand_id
1 'polypeptide(L)'
;MRYDFGKVYKDIRESKGLTQEEVCGNGLSRTSLSKFESGKATPKYENMEFLLRQINMSFEEFEYICHLYRPSQRTEIMQTYLNTSSIFGTSSLVNLFETCQDYLKIHHDIPIEEIRDMLEIVIYIRQHGTRQLSIQVKQTVKKLWEKIEKQDTWYESDLKILNTILFSFPIEHLHLITEQILQRLEEYKNYRHLYELRMAILLNLSTIYLYNQDKNTCQQICYTLLEDAKKKRRYDILAIAYVRIGICTSNDHLIQKGFSLLELTNETSMLSHLKKEVETCYQAKEI
;
A
#
# COMPACT_ATOMS: atom_id res chain seq x y z
N MET A 1 -18.26 -24.29 0.54
CA MET A 1 -17.78 -25.66 0.25
C MET A 1 -16.45 -25.82 1.00
N ARG A 2 -16.30 -26.77 1.92
CA ARG A 2 -15.03 -26.96 2.64
C ARG A 2 -14.06 -27.62 1.67
N TYR A 3 -13.07 -26.88 1.18
CA TYR A 3 -12.04 -27.44 0.32
C TYR A 3 -11.25 -28.50 1.07
N ASP A 4 -11.02 -29.64 0.44
CA ASP A 4 -10.21 -30.70 1.01
C ASP A 4 -8.72 -30.37 0.78
N PHE A 5 -8.20 -29.49 1.65
CA PHE A 5 -6.80 -29.07 1.62
C PHE A 5 -5.84 -30.27 1.64
N GLY A 6 -6.19 -31.35 2.34
CA GLY A 6 -5.40 -32.57 2.40
C GLY A 6 -5.28 -33.24 1.05
N LYS A 7 -6.42 -33.43 0.38
CA LYS A 7 -6.46 -34.00 -0.96
C LYS A 7 -5.71 -33.12 -1.97
N VAL A 8 -5.91 -31.80 -1.96
CA VAL A 8 -5.20 -30.88 -2.86
C VAL A 8 -3.69 -30.96 -2.65
N TYR A 9 -3.23 -30.96 -1.39
CA TYR A 9 -1.81 -31.12 -1.10
C TYR A 9 -1.26 -32.45 -1.63
N LYS A 10 -1.99 -33.55 -1.42
CA LYS A 10 -1.62 -34.87 -1.92
C LYS A 10 -1.46 -34.87 -3.43
N ASP A 11 -2.45 -34.35 -4.15
CA ASP A 11 -2.46 -34.28 -5.62
C ASP A 11 -1.26 -33.46 -6.13
N ILE A 12 -0.95 -32.34 -5.49
CA ILE A 12 0.24 -31.53 -5.81
C ILE A 12 1.52 -32.31 -5.55
N ARG A 13 1.67 -32.91 -4.37
CA ARG A 13 2.87 -33.70 -4.00
C ARG A 13 3.11 -34.82 -5.01
N GLU A 14 2.07 -35.58 -5.35
CA GLU A 14 2.16 -36.71 -6.28
C GLU A 14 2.45 -36.25 -7.71
N SER A 15 1.88 -35.12 -8.16
CA SER A 15 2.20 -34.54 -9.46
C SER A 15 3.66 -34.08 -9.57
N LYS A 16 4.30 -33.69 -8.45
CA LYS A 16 5.73 -33.39 -8.37
C LYS A 16 6.62 -34.63 -8.25
N GLY A 17 6.01 -35.84 -8.23
CA GLY A 17 6.73 -37.10 -8.10
C GLY A 17 7.31 -37.36 -6.71
N LEU A 18 6.89 -36.62 -5.68
CA LEU A 18 7.43 -36.70 -4.33
C LEU A 18 6.68 -37.73 -3.49
N THR A 19 7.40 -38.55 -2.73
CA THR A 19 6.83 -39.48 -1.76
C THR A 19 6.54 -38.79 -0.42
N GLN A 20 5.70 -39.42 0.41
CA GLN A 20 5.49 -38.94 1.78
C GLN A 20 6.79 -38.95 2.61
N GLU A 21 7.71 -39.88 2.32
CA GLU A 21 8.97 -40.01 3.05
C GLU A 21 9.93 -38.86 2.74
N GLU A 22 10.10 -38.54 1.45
CA GLU A 22 10.94 -37.42 1.01
C GLU A 22 10.47 -36.09 1.58
N VAL A 23 9.15 -35.86 1.59
CA VAL A 23 8.56 -34.64 2.16
C VAL A 23 8.63 -34.63 3.68
N CYS A 24 8.41 -35.75 4.35
CA CYS A 24 8.41 -35.78 5.82
C CYS A 24 9.83 -35.63 6.40
N GLY A 25 10.81 -36.31 5.79
CA GLY A 25 12.15 -36.45 6.35
C GLY A 25 12.11 -36.78 7.85
N ASN A 26 12.89 -36.04 8.64
CA ASN A 26 12.87 -36.09 10.11
C ASN A 26 11.95 -35.02 10.74
N GLY A 27 11.33 -34.16 9.94
CA GLY A 27 10.57 -33.00 10.40
C GLY A 27 9.11 -33.32 10.77
N LEU A 28 8.53 -34.38 10.19
CA LEU A 28 7.15 -34.78 10.44
C LEU A 28 7.00 -36.30 10.34
N SER A 29 6.10 -36.90 11.13
CA SER A 29 5.79 -38.33 10.95
C SER A 29 4.97 -38.57 9.68
N ARG A 30 5.29 -39.63 8.93
CA ARG A 30 4.50 -40.06 7.76
C ARG A 30 3.03 -40.31 8.11
N THR A 31 2.75 -40.80 9.31
CA THR A 31 1.38 -40.99 9.81
C THR A 31 0.62 -39.68 9.92
N SER A 32 1.29 -38.60 10.35
CA SER A 32 0.69 -37.26 10.41
C SER A 32 0.35 -36.74 9.02
N LEU A 33 1.29 -36.85 8.07
CA LEU A 33 1.05 -36.45 6.67
C LEU A 33 -0.09 -37.27 6.05
N SER A 34 -0.12 -38.59 6.25
CA SER A 34 -1.21 -39.44 5.74
C SER A 34 -2.59 -39.06 6.33
N LYS A 35 -2.66 -38.72 7.62
CA LYS A 35 -3.90 -38.21 8.21
C LYS A 35 -4.32 -36.86 7.63
N PHE A 36 -3.37 -35.98 7.35
CA PHE A 36 -3.67 -34.71 6.67
C PHE A 36 -4.19 -34.95 5.25
N GLU A 37 -3.45 -35.70 4.43
CA GLU A 37 -3.81 -35.99 3.03
C GLU A 37 -5.14 -36.72 2.86
N SER A 38 -5.59 -37.43 3.90
CA SER A 38 -6.89 -38.12 3.94
C SER A 38 -8.01 -37.28 4.57
N GLY A 39 -7.77 -36.01 4.89
CA GLY A 39 -8.74 -35.11 5.52
C GLY A 39 -9.07 -35.44 6.98
N LYS A 40 -8.37 -36.41 7.58
CA LYS A 40 -8.58 -36.89 8.96
C LYS A 40 -7.93 -36.01 10.03
N ALA A 41 -7.03 -35.11 9.64
CA ALA A 41 -6.40 -34.15 10.54
C ALA A 41 -6.07 -32.85 9.81
N THR A 42 -6.14 -31.72 10.53
CA THR A 42 -5.60 -30.44 10.05
C THR A 42 -4.21 -30.26 10.66
N PRO A 43 -3.16 -29.98 9.87
CA PRO A 43 -1.83 -29.72 10.39
C PRO A 43 -1.81 -28.43 11.22
N LYS A 44 -0.94 -28.38 12.23
CA LYS A 44 -0.57 -27.11 12.87
C LYS A 44 0.14 -26.21 11.85
N TYR A 45 0.16 -24.90 12.11
CA TYR A 45 0.76 -23.92 11.21
C TYR A 45 2.19 -24.29 10.82
N GLU A 46 3.03 -24.65 11.80
CA GLU A 46 4.45 -24.96 11.59
C GLU A 46 4.62 -26.21 10.70
N ASN A 47 3.73 -27.19 10.86
CA ASN A 47 3.74 -28.39 10.04
C ASN A 47 3.29 -28.09 8.61
N MET A 48 2.28 -27.24 8.43
CA MET A 48 1.83 -26.85 7.11
C MET A 48 2.88 -26.01 6.38
N GLU A 49 3.51 -25.06 7.07
CA GLU A 49 4.63 -24.28 6.54
C GLU A 49 5.78 -25.19 6.12
N PHE A 50 6.17 -26.14 6.98
CA PHE A 50 7.18 -27.14 6.66
C PHE A 50 6.83 -27.90 5.38
N LEU A 51 5.63 -28.48 5.31
CA LEU A 51 5.16 -29.27 4.17
C LEU A 51 5.17 -28.46 2.86
N LEU A 52 4.63 -27.24 2.88
CA LEU A 52 4.61 -26.36 1.71
C LEU A 52 6.03 -26.00 1.22
N ARG A 53 6.99 -25.80 2.14
CA ARG A 53 8.39 -25.57 1.77
C ARG A 53 9.02 -26.77 1.08
N GLN A 54 8.71 -27.99 1.50
CA GLN A 54 9.24 -29.21 0.86
C GLN A 54 8.76 -29.37 -0.58
N ILE A 55 7.55 -28.90 -0.88
CA ILE A 55 7.02 -28.90 -2.23
C ILE A 55 7.29 -27.58 -2.97
N ASN A 56 8.12 -26.68 -2.42
CA ASN A 56 8.40 -25.34 -2.97
C ASN A 56 7.13 -24.58 -3.38
N MET A 57 6.23 -24.35 -2.42
CA MET A 57 4.96 -23.66 -2.61
C MET A 57 4.72 -22.68 -1.48
N SER A 58 4.15 -21.51 -1.79
CA SER A 58 3.73 -20.55 -0.76
C SER A 58 2.31 -20.87 -0.25
N PHE A 59 1.94 -20.35 0.92
CA PHE A 59 0.55 -20.43 1.38
C PHE A 59 -0.43 -19.78 0.41
N GLU A 60 -0.05 -18.65 -0.18
CA GLU A 60 -0.87 -17.90 -1.13
C GLU A 60 -1.16 -18.73 -2.40
N GLU A 61 -0.14 -19.33 -2.99
CA GLU A 61 -0.30 -20.19 -4.17
C GLU A 61 -1.13 -21.43 -3.84
N PHE A 62 -0.85 -22.08 -2.70
CA PHE A 62 -1.59 -23.26 -2.27
C PHE A 62 -3.08 -22.96 -2.07
N GLU A 63 -3.40 -21.83 -1.42
CA GLU A 63 -4.78 -21.38 -1.22
C GLU A 63 -5.46 -21.10 -2.56
N TYR A 64 -4.77 -20.45 -3.52
CA TYR A 64 -5.29 -20.20 -4.85
C TYR A 64 -5.65 -21.49 -5.61
N ILE A 65 -4.79 -22.52 -5.52
CA ILE A 65 -5.05 -23.84 -6.13
C ILE A 65 -6.23 -24.53 -5.44
N CYS A 66 -6.31 -24.45 -4.11
CA CYS A 66 -7.43 -25.03 -3.36
C CYS A 66 -8.77 -24.45 -3.81
N HIS A 67 -8.80 -23.18 -4.23
CA HIS A 67 -9.97 -22.52 -4.81
C HIS A 67 -10.15 -22.75 -6.31
N LEU A 68 -9.62 -23.86 -6.86
CA LEU A 68 -9.72 -24.23 -8.28
C LEU A 68 -9.17 -23.15 -9.22
N TYR A 69 -8.06 -22.52 -8.83
CA TYR A 69 -7.45 -21.44 -9.60
C TYR A 69 -8.39 -20.25 -9.81
N ARG A 70 -9.37 -20.06 -8.91
CA ARG A 70 -10.25 -18.90 -8.89
C ARG A 70 -10.01 -18.10 -7.61
N PRO A 71 -9.82 -16.78 -7.72
CA PRO A 71 -9.76 -15.95 -6.52
C PRO A 71 -11.11 -16.01 -5.80
N SER A 72 -11.09 -15.94 -4.47
CA SER A 72 -12.31 -15.68 -3.71
C SER A 72 -12.76 -14.24 -3.93
N GLN A 73 -14.02 -13.91 -3.67
CA GLN A 73 -14.50 -12.52 -3.72
C GLN A 73 -13.63 -11.59 -2.85
N ARG A 74 -13.20 -12.08 -1.68
CA ARG A 74 -12.25 -11.39 -0.80
C ARG A 74 -10.92 -11.12 -1.50
N THR A 75 -10.36 -12.15 -2.16
CA THR A 75 -9.10 -12.06 -2.91
C THR A 75 -9.21 -11.08 -4.07
N GLU A 76 -10.33 -11.08 -4.81
CA GLU A 76 -10.57 -10.12 -5.90
C GLU A 76 -10.60 -8.68 -5.39
N ILE A 77 -11.28 -8.40 -4.27
CA ILE A 77 -11.30 -7.08 -3.64
C ILE A 77 -9.86 -6.66 -3.27
N MET A 78 -9.11 -7.53 -2.60
CA MET A 78 -7.74 -7.24 -2.17
C MET A 78 -6.81 -7.00 -3.35
N GLN A 79 -6.87 -7.83 -4.40
CA GLN A 79 -6.05 -7.67 -5.60
C GLN A 79 -6.41 -6.38 -6.35
N THR A 80 -7.70 -6.06 -6.48
CA THR A 80 -8.16 -4.82 -7.11
C THR A 80 -7.67 -3.60 -6.32
N TYR A 81 -7.77 -3.64 -4.99
CA TYR A 81 -7.25 -2.58 -4.11
C TYR A 81 -5.73 -2.41 -4.25
N LEU A 82 -4.95 -3.50 -4.21
CA LEU A 82 -3.49 -3.44 -4.34
C LEU A 82 -3.03 -2.96 -5.72
N ASN A 83 -3.78 -3.31 -6.76
CA ASN A 83 -3.51 -2.87 -8.13
C ASN A 83 -4.06 -1.47 -8.42
N THR A 84 -4.80 -0.85 -7.49
CA THR A 84 -5.31 0.50 -7.65
C THR A 84 -4.14 1.49 -7.60
N SER A 85 -3.67 1.88 -8.77
CA SER A 85 -2.73 2.98 -8.95
C SER A 85 -3.44 4.34 -8.95
N SER A 86 -2.68 5.42 -8.76
CA SER A 86 -3.17 6.80 -8.91
C SER A 86 -3.75 7.09 -10.31
N ILE A 87 -3.40 6.27 -11.31
CA ILE A 87 -3.82 6.41 -12.72
C ILE A 87 -5.26 5.89 -12.94
N PHE A 88 -5.77 5.01 -12.05
CA PHE A 88 -7.15 4.53 -12.20
C PHE A 88 -8.15 5.68 -12.05
N GLY A 89 -9.15 5.70 -12.93
CA GLY A 89 -10.23 6.68 -12.88
C GLY A 89 -11.09 6.52 -11.62
N THR A 90 -11.74 7.61 -11.21
CA THR A 90 -12.64 7.62 -10.04
C THR A 90 -13.76 6.59 -10.15
N SER A 91 -14.24 6.28 -11.35
CA SER A 91 -15.27 5.25 -11.57
C SER A 91 -14.85 3.85 -11.11
N SER A 92 -13.59 3.45 -11.35
CA SER A 92 -13.08 2.16 -10.88
C SER A 92 -13.05 2.07 -9.35
N LEU A 93 -12.75 3.19 -8.67
CA LEU A 93 -12.78 3.25 -7.21
C LEU A 93 -14.20 3.11 -6.66
N VAL A 94 -15.17 3.75 -7.31
CA VAL A 94 -16.59 3.64 -6.94
C VAL A 94 -17.07 2.19 -7.07
N ASN A 95 -16.73 1.51 -8.17
CA ASN A 95 -17.08 0.10 -8.36
C ASN A 95 -16.45 -0.79 -7.26
N LEU A 96 -15.19 -0.54 -6.88
CA LEU A 96 -14.54 -1.28 -5.80
C LEU A 96 -15.20 -1.00 -4.45
N PHE A 97 -15.58 0.25 -4.19
CA PHE A 97 -16.30 0.64 -2.98
C PHE A 97 -17.64 -0.10 -2.86
N GLU A 98 -18.44 -0.14 -3.93
CA GLU A 98 -19.70 -0.89 -4.00
C GLU A 98 -19.45 -2.39 -3.79
N THR A 99 -18.41 -2.95 -4.41
CA THR A 99 -18.04 -4.37 -4.24
C THR A 99 -17.69 -4.69 -2.78
N CYS A 100 -16.98 -3.79 -2.09
CA CYS A 100 -16.70 -3.93 -0.67
C CYS A 100 -17.99 -3.88 0.16
N GLN A 101 -18.91 -2.97 -0.14
CA GLN A 101 -20.19 -2.88 0.56
C GLN A 101 -21.02 -4.16 0.39
N ASP A 102 -21.10 -4.69 -0.83
CA ASP A 102 -21.84 -5.92 -1.10
C ASP A 102 -21.25 -7.14 -0.38
N TYR A 103 -19.91 -7.26 -0.38
CA TYR A 103 -19.23 -8.30 0.39
C TYR A 103 -19.52 -8.20 1.90
N LEU A 104 -19.46 -6.99 2.47
CA LEU A 104 -19.66 -6.76 3.90
C LEU A 104 -21.12 -6.93 4.37
N LYS A 105 -22.10 -7.05 3.47
CA LYS A 105 -23.50 -7.37 3.83
C LYS A 105 -23.63 -8.77 4.45
N ILE A 106 -22.75 -9.69 4.07
CA ILE A 106 -22.82 -11.10 4.46
C ILE A 106 -21.52 -11.61 5.11
N HIS A 107 -20.47 -10.78 5.14
CA HIS A 107 -19.17 -11.11 5.73
C HIS A 107 -18.76 -10.08 6.78
N HIS A 108 -18.15 -10.55 7.87
CA HIS A 108 -17.47 -9.70 8.85
C HIS A 108 -15.96 -9.74 8.57
N ASP A 109 -15.41 -8.67 7.99
CA ASP A 109 -14.02 -8.60 7.53
C ASP A 109 -13.46 -7.19 7.74
N ILE A 110 -12.74 -7.01 8.84
CA ILE A 110 -12.20 -5.72 9.29
C ILE A 110 -11.31 -5.07 8.21
N PRO A 111 -10.35 -5.77 7.57
CA PRO A 111 -9.57 -5.20 6.46
C PRO A 111 -10.40 -4.67 5.29
N ILE A 112 -11.47 -5.36 4.88
CA ILE A 112 -12.32 -4.88 3.77
C ILE A 112 -13.17 -3.69 4.21
N GLU A 113 -13.60 -3.64 5.47
CA GLU A 113 -14.23 -2.45 6.04
C GLU A 113 -13.32 -1.23 5.97
N GLU A 114 -12.04 -1.39 6.31
CA GLU A 114 -11.04 -0.32 6.23
C GLU A 114 -10.75 0.11 4.80
N ILE A 115 -10.67 -0.84 3.85
CA ILE A 115 -10.55 -0.52 2.43
C ILE A 115 -11.73 0.31 1.96
N ARG A 116 -12.96 -0.09 2.29
CA ARG A 116 -14.17 0.67 1.97
C ARG A 116 -14.11 2.10 2.53
N ASP A 117 -13.73 2.25 3.80
CA ASP A 117 -13.64 3.56 4.47
C ASP A 117 -12.56 4.45 3.84
N MET A 118 -11.40 3.89 3.49
CA MET A 118 -10.35 4.60 2.75
C MET A 118 -10.83 5.01 1.34
N LEU A 119 -11.55 4.13 0.65
CA LEU A 119 -12.10 4.43 -0.69
C LEU A 119 -13.11 5.57 -0.64
N GLU A 120 -13.98 5.63 0.36
CA GLU A 120 -14.92 6.74 0.56
C GLU A 120 -14.18 8.09 0.60
N ILE A 121 -13.10 8.15 1.39
CA ILE A 121 -12.27 9.35 1.53
C ILE A 121 -11.60 9.70 0.20
N VAL A 122 -10.96 8.74 -0.46
CA VAL A 122 -10.24 8.97 -1.73
C VAL A 122 -11.18 9.41 -2.84
N ILE A 123 -12.35 8.78 -2.97
CA ILE A 123 -13.38 9.14 -3.95
C ILE A 123 -13.84 10.57 -3.71
N TYR A 124 -14.14 10.93 -2.46
CA TYR A 124 -14.59 12.27 -2.11
C TYR A 124 -13.54 13.33 -2.47
N ILE A 125 -12.28 13.12 -2.09
CA ILE A 125 -11.19 14.07 -2.36
C ILE A 125 -10.99 14.27 -3.86
N ARG A 126 -11.10 13.20 -4.66
CA ARG A 126 -10.97 13.30 -6.13
C ARG A 126 -12.10 14.11 -6.77
N GLN A 127 -13.30 14.09 -6.18
CA GLN A 127 -14.47 14.80 -6.72
C GLN A 127 -14.60 16.24 -6.20
N HIS A 128 -14.22 16.49 -4.95
CA HIS A 128 -14.51 17.75 -4.25
C HIS A 128 -13.27 18.46 -3.71
N GLY A 129 -12.10 17.83 -3.77
CA GLY A 129 -10.88 18.33 -3.14
C GLY A 129 -10.90 18.19 -1.61
N THR A 130 -9.94 18.84 -0.95
CA THR A 130 -9.71 18.72 0.51
C THR A 130 -10.22 19.91 1.33
N ARG A 131 -10.63 21.01 0.69
CA ARG A 131 -10.96 22.28 1.37
C ARG A 131 -12.15 22.18 2.33
N GLN A 132 -13.19 21.47 1.93
CA GLN A 132 -14.40 21.29 2.74
C GLN A 132 -14.84 19.84 2.64
N LEU A 133 -14.66 19.10 3.74
CA LEU A 133 -15.12 17.72 3.85
C LEU A 133 -16.60 17.66 4.26
N SER A 134 -17.31 16.66 3.73
CA SER A 134 -18.66 16.32 4.21
C SER A 134 -18.63 15.81 5.65
N ILE A 135 -19.77 15.90 6.34
CA ILE A 135 -19.89 15.39 7.72
C ILE A 135 -19.53 13.90 7.78
N GLN A 136 -20.02 13.12 6.80
CA GLN A 136 -19.76 11.69 6.69
C GLN A 136 -18.26 11.39 6.54
N VAL A 137 -17.57 12.06 5.61
CA VAL A 137 -16.12 11.85 5.41
C VAL A 137 -15.31 12.26 6.64
N LYS A 138 -15.70 13.32 7.35
CA LYS A 138 -15.06 13.69 8.63
C LYS A 138 -15.23 12.61 9.69
N GLN A 139 -16.40 11.97 9.75
CA GLN A 139 -16.64 10.86 10.67
C GLN A 139 -15.79 9.64 10.30
N THR A 140 -15.65 9.32 9.01
CA THR A 140 -14.81 8.21 8.54
C THR A 140 -13.33 8.45 8.83
N VAL A 141 -12.82 9.66 8.58
CA VAL A 141 -11.46 10.06 8.97
C VAL A 141 -11.26 9.89 10.48
N LYS A 142 -12.19 10.39 11.30
CA LYS A 142 -12.13 10.28 12.75
C LYS A 142 -12.12 8.82 13.22
N LYS A 143 -13.00 7.98 12.66
CA LYS A 143 -13.07 6.54 12.96
C LYS A 143 -11.73 5.85 12.69
N LEU A 144 -11.12 6.13 11.54
CA LEU A 144 -9.84 5.55 11.16
C LEU A 144 -8.70 6.03 12.08
N TRP A 145 -8.69 7.32 12.44
CA TRP A 145 -7.68 7.87 13.35
C TRP A 145 -7.80 7.33 14.78
N GLU A 146 -9.00 7.26 15.35
CA GLU A 146 -9.24 6.77 16.72
C GLU A 146 -8.76 5.32 16.95
N LYS A 147 -8.66 4.54 15.87
CA LYS A 147 -8.08 3.19 15.90
C LYS A 147 -6.54 3.24 16.00
N ILE A 148 -5.91 4.18 15.31
CA ILE A 148 -4.44 4.24 15.14
C ILE A 148 -3.78 4.98 16.30
N GLU A 149 -4.41 6.04 16.80
CA GLU A 149 -3.84 6.91 17.84
C GLU A 149 -3.58 6.16 19.17
N LYS A 150 -4.29 5.04 19.40
CA LYS A 150 -4.19 4.22 20.61
C LYS A 150 -3.13 3.13 20.51
N GLN A 151 -2.49 2.97 19.35
CA GLN A 151 -1.52 1.91 19.12
C GLN A 151 -0.12 2.34 19.53
N ASP A 152 0.58 1.48 20.27
CA ASP A 152 2.00 1.67 20.59
C ASP A 152 2.90 1.49 19.36
N THR A 153 2.46 0.71 18.36
CA THR A 153 3.23 0.38 17.17
C THR A 153 2.33 0.28 15.95
N TRP A 154 2.71 0.98 14.87
CA TRP A 154 1.98 0.96 13.60
C TRP A 154 2.56 -0.05 12.62
N TYR A 155 1.69 -0.82 11.97
CA TYR A 155 2.05 -1.79 10.95
C TYR A 155 1.73 -1.28 9.54
N GLU A 156 2.04 -2.07 8.51
CA GLU A 156 1.79 -1.70 7.11
C GLU A 156 0.33 -1.23 6.88
N SER A 157 -0.66 -1.91 7.45
CA SER A 157 -2.07 -1.53 7.33
C SER A 157 -2.35 -0.16 7.91
N ASP A 158 -1.78 0.16 9.07
CA ASP A 158 -1.96 1.45 9.73
C ASP A 158 -1.27 2.56 8.94
N LEU A 159 -0.10 2.29 8.34
CA LEU A 159 0.58 3.22 7.43
C LEU A 159 -0.26 3.52 6.18
N LYS A 160 -1.02 2.56 5.64
CA LYS A 160 -1.95 2.79 4.52
C LYS A 160 -3.11 3.71 4.92
N ILE A 161 -3.66 3.50 6.11
CA ILE A 161 -4.71 4.35 6.65
C ILE A 161 -4.17 5.76 6.88
N LEU A 162 -3.03 5.89 7.58
CA LEU A 162 -2.36 7.17 7.82
C LEU A 162 -2.15 7.92 6.50
N ASN A 163 -1.57 7.26 5.49
CA ASN A 163 -1.36 7.84 4.17
C ASN A 163 -2.66 8.41 3.55
N THR A 164 -3.80 7.76 3.81
CA THR A 164 -5.10 8.19 3.32
C THR A 164 -5.62 9.42 4.05
N ILE A 165 -5.35 9.54 5.36
CA ILE A 165 -5.88 10.62 6.21
C ILE A 165 -4.86 11.75 6.49
N LEU A 166 -3.62 11.64 5.99
CA LEU A 166 -2.53 12.60 6.26
C LEU A 166 -2.94 14.07 6.03
N PHE A 167 -3.70 14.32 4.96
CA PHE A 167 -4.16 15.66 4.57
C PHE A 167 -5.11 16.30 5.60
N SER A 168 -5.68 15.51 6.52
CA SER A 168 -6.65 15.97 7.50
C SER A 168 -6.02 16.49 8.79
N PHE A 169 -4.74 16.22 9.03
CA PHE A 169 -4.05 16.66 10.23
C PHE A 169 -3.64 18.14 10.13
N PRO A 170 -3.82 18.93 11.20
CA PRO A 170 -3.25 20.26 11.30
C PRO A 170 -1.71 20.21 11.19
N ILE A 171 -1.12 21.17 10.49
CA ILE A 171 0.32 21.19 10.22
C ILE A 171 1.14 21.24 11.51
N GLU A 172 0.62 21.88 12.55
CA GLU A 172 1.25 22.05 13.86
C GLU A 172 1.47 20.71 14.58
N HIS A 173 0.64 19.71 14.28
CA HIS A 173 0.72 18.37 14.88
C HIS A 173 1.33 17.34 13.94
N LEU A 174 1.36 17.61 12.63
CA LEU A 174 1.81 16.66 11.61
C LEU A 174 3.27 16.24 11.76
N HIS A 175 4.13 17.09 12.34
CA HIS A 175 5.54 16.77 12.58
C HIS A 175 5.74 15.54 13.46
N LEU A 176 4.97 15.41 14.54
CA LEU A 176 5.07 14.28 15.46
C LEU A 176 4.65 12.97 14.77
N ILE A 177 3.56 13.03 14.00
CA ILE A 177 3.07 11.89 13.21
C ILE A 177 4.11 11.51 12.14
N THR A 178 4.71 12.50 11.49
CA THR A 178 5.72 12.31 10.46
C THR A 178 6.96 11.61 11.01
N GLU A 179 7.48 12.04 12.16
CA GLU A 179 8.64 11.41 12.78
C GLU A 179 8.38 9.93 13.06
N GLN A 180 7.22 9.62 13.65
CA GLN A 180 6.83 8.24 13.94
C GLN A 180 6.65 7.41 12.64
N ILE A 181 6.02 7.98 11.60
CA ILE A 181 5.91 7.34 10.28
C ILE A 181 7.31 7.03 9.72
N LEU A 182 8.23 7.98 9.73
CA LEU A 182 9.59 7.80 9.18
C LEU A 182 10.35 6.71 9.93
N GLN A 183 10.22 6.64 11.26
CA GLN A 183 10.79 5.57 12.06
C GLN A 183 10.24 4.20 11.64
N ARG A 184 8.91 4.06 11.50
CA ARG A 184 8.29 2.81 11.04
C ARG A 184 8.79 2.43 9.64
N LEU A 185 8.85 3.40 8.72
CA LEU A 185 9.32 3.16 7.35
C LEU A 185 10.79 2.70 7.29
N GLU A 186 11.61 3.07 8.26
CA GLU A 186 12.99 2.61 8.38
C GLU A 186 13.06 1.14 8.87
N GLU A 187 12.21 0.75 9.82
CA GLU A 187 12.11 -0.65 10.25
C GLU A 187 11.69 -1.58 9.11
N TYR A 188 10.80 -1.11 8.23
CA TYR A 188 10.34 -1.85 7.06
C TYR A 188 11.25 -1.72 5.82
N LYS A 189 12.45 -1.11 5.91
CA LYS A 189 13.30 -0.86 4.73
C LYS A 189 13.68 -2.11 3.92
N ASN A 190 13.73 -3.26 4.58
CA ASN A 190 14.06 -4.55 3.97
C ASN A 190 12.83 -5.37 3.58
N TYR A 191 11.62 -4.87 3.88
CA TYR A 191 10.38 -5.53 3.53
C TYR A 191 9.94 -5.10 2.13
N ARG A 192 10.15 -6.00 1.16
CA ARG A 192 10.04 -5.70 -0.28
C ARG A 192 8.70 -5.09 -0.70
N HIS A 193 7.61 -5.45 -0.01
CA HIS A 193 6.26 -5.03 -0.37
C HIS A 193 5.91 -3.60 0.08
N LEU A 194 6.70 -2.98 0.97
CA LEU A 194 6.38 -1.63 1.46
C LEU A 194 6.89 -0.50 0.58
N TYR A 195 7.68 -0.79 -0.46
CA TYR A 195 8.35 0.27 -1.23
C TYR A 195 7.38 1.29 -1.84
N GLU A 196 6.31 0.82 -2.49
CA GLU A 196 5.33 1.71 -3.12
C GLU A 196 4.60 2.56 -2.08
N LEU A 197 4.25 1.98 -0.92
CA LEU A 197 3.63 2.72 0.18
C LEU A 197 4.59 3.78 0.75
N ARG A 198 5.87 3.44 0.92
CA ARG A 198 6.90 4.39 1.36
C ARG A 198 7.00 5.59 0.42
N MET A 199 7.04 5.35 -0.88
CA MET A 199 7.08 6.41 -1.89
C MET A 199 5.81 7.29 -1.85
N ALA A 200 4.63 6.67 -1.75
CA ALA A 200 3.36 7.39 -1.66
C ALA A 200 3.29 8.29 -0.42
N ILE A 201 3.70 7.78 0.74
CA ILE A 201 3.72 8.53 2.01
C ILE A 201 4.66 9.72 1.92
N LEU A 202 5.90 9.52 1.46
CA LEU A 202 6.89 10.61 1.34
C LEU A 202 6.42 11.67 0.32
N LEU A 203 5.76 11.26 -0.76
CA LEU A 203 5.18 12.17 -1.75
C LEU A 203 4.02 12.98 -1.14
N ASN A 204 3.13 12.35 -0.39
CA ASN A 204 2.01 13.01 0.26
C ASN A 204 2.50 13.99 1.35
N LEU A 205 3.44 13.57 2.19
CA LEU A 205 4.04 14.44 3.19
C LEU A 205 4.75 15.64 2.57
N SER A 206 5.60 15.44 1.55
CA SER A 206 6.26 16.56 0.87
C SER A 206 5.26 17.53 0.23
N THR A 207 4.14 17.03 -0.28
CA THR A 207 3.04 17.89 -0.77
C THR A 207 2.47 18.73 0.37
N ILE A 208 2.11 18.10 1.49
CA ILE A 208 1.50 18.80 2.62
C ILE A 208 2.43 19.87 3.17
N TYR A 209 3.71 19.55 3.41
CA TYR A 209 4.69 20.51 3.93
C TYR A 209 4.96 21.65 2.95
N LEU A 210 5.06 21.36 1.64
CA LEU A 210 5.26 22.39 0.62
C LEU A 210 4.12 23.41 0.61
N TYR A 211 2.88 22.93 0.59
CA TYR A 211 1.69 23.80 0.51
C TYR A 211 1.43 24.57 1.80
N ASN A 212 1.92 24.08 2.94
CA ASN A 212 1.91 24.80 4.22
C ASN A 212 3.16 25.69 4.43
N GLN A 213 3.97 25.92 3.40
CA GLN A 213 5.17 26.76 3.43
C GLN A 213 6.29 26.29 4.36
N ASP A 214 6.22 25.07 4.90
CA ASP A 214 7.35 24.46 5.60
C ASP A 214 8.34 23.86 4.59
N LYS A 215 9.13 24.77 4.01
CA LYS A 215 10.14 24.43 3.01
C LYS A 215 11.26 23.56 3.57
N ASN A 216 11.59 23.69 4.86
CA ASN A 216 12.68 22.93 5.48
C ASN A 216 12.31 21.45 5.60
N THR A 217 11.14 21.15 6.18
CA THR A 217 10.69 19.76 6.35
C THR A 217 10.38 19.13 4.98
N CYS A 218 9.74 19.89 4.08
CA CYS A 218 9.52 19.44 2.70
C CYS A 218 10.83 19.04 2.02
N GLN A 219 11.88 19.86 2.14
CA GLN A 219 13.18 19.60 1.54
C GLN A 219 13.80 18.30 2.08
N GLN A 220 13.79 18.10 3.40
CA GLN A 220 14.32 16.89 4.04
C GLN A 220 13.63 15.61 3.53
N ILE A 221 12.29 15.66 3.45
CA ILE A 221 11.48 14.55 2.91
C ILE A 221 11.80 14.33 1.44
N CYS A 222 11.92 15.39 0.64
CA CYS A 222 12.23 15.27 -0.78
C CYS A 222 13.62 14.68 -1.04
N TYR A 223 14.62 14.96 -0.20
CA TYR A 223 15.93 14.29 -0.32
C TYR A 223 15.83 12.79 -0.09
N THR A 224 15.05 12.37 0.91
CA THR A 224 14.78 10.95 1.17
C THR A 224 14.06 10.31 -0.03
N LEU A 225 13.02 10.98 -0.54
CA LEU A 225 12.25 10.55 -1.70
C LEU A 225 13.13 10.42 -2.96
N LEU A 226 14.04 11.38 -3.17
CA LEU A 226 14.97 11.42 -4.29
C LEU A 226 15.94 10.23 -4.29
N GLU A 227 16.50 9.87 -3.13
CA GLU A 227 17.38 8.71 -3.01
C GLU A 227 16.63 7.39 -3.24
N ASP A 228 15.41 7.27 -2.72
CA ASP A 228 14.57 6.08 -2.92
C ASP A 228 14.09 5.95 -4.37
N ALA A 229 13.75 7.08 -5.03
CA ALA A 229 13.37 7.11 -6.44
C ALA A 229 14.53 6.69 -7.36
N LYS A 230 15.76 7.16 -7.09
CA LYS A 230 16.96 6.74 -7.84
C LYS A 230 17.20 5.23 -7.73
N LYS A 231 17.13 4.67 -6.52
CA LYS A 231 17.37 3.24 -6.28
C LYS A 231 16.42 2.34 -7.08
N LYS A 232 15.17 2.75 -7.27
CA LYS A 232 14.18 1.98 -8.06
C LYS A 232 13.96 2.50 -9.47
N ARG A 233 14.68 3.54 -9.90
CA ARG A 233 14.57 4.14 -11.23
C ARG A 233 13.15 4.67 -11.51
N ARG A 234 12.50 5.23 -10.49
CA ARG A 234 11.20 5.91 -10.60
C ARG A 234 11.42 7.37 -11.02
N TYR A 235 11.63 7.57 -12.32
CA TYR A 235 11.99 8.88 -12.90
C TYR A 235 10.88 9.93 -12.75
N ASP A 236 9.63 9.49 -12.77
CA ASP A 236 8.44 10.29 -12.47
C ASP A 236 8.55 10.94 -11.08
N ILE A 237 8.81 10.12 -10.06
CA ILE A 237 8.92 10.63 -8.68
C ILE A 237 10.22 11.41 -8.46
N LEU A 238 11.30 10.99 -9.12
CA LEU A 238 12.57 11.71 -9.10
C LEU A 238 12.43 13.14 -9.62
N ALA A 239 11.62 13.35 -10.68
CA ALA A 239 11.32 14.68 -11.20
C ALA A 239 10.60 15.54 -10.17
N ILE A 240 9.57 15.00 -9.51
CA ILE A 240 8.82 15.70 -8.45
C ILE A 240 9.79 16.14 -7.34
N ALA A 241 10.65 15.23 -6.88
CA ALA A 241 11.61 15.55 -5.83
C ALA A 241 12.58 16.67 -6.24
N TYR A 242 13.11 16.65 -7.48
CA TYR A 242 13.95 17.74 -7.98
C TYR A 242 13.22 19.08 -8.02
N VAL A 243 11.99 19.12 -8.56
CA VAL A 243 11.20 20.35 -8.62
C VAL A 243 10.95 20.91 -7.22
N ARG A 244 10.49 20.08 -6.28
CA ARG A 244 10.18 20.53 -4.92
C ARG A 244 11.41 20.96 -4.13
N ILE A 245 12.54 20.27 -4.26
CA ILE A 245 13.81 20.73 -3.68
C ILE A 245 14.20 22.08 -4.28
N GLY A 246 14.07 22.24 -5.61
CA GLY A 246 14.29 23.50 -6.30
C GLY A 246 13.41 24.64 -5.76
N ILE A 247 12.12 24.37 -5.53
CA ILE A 247 11.20 25.34 -4.92
C ILE A 247 11.64 25.72 -3.50
N CYS A 248 11.94 24.73 -2.66
CA CYS A 248 12.36 24.95 -1.28
C CYS A 248 13.68 25.75 -1.19
N THR A 249 14.58 25.56 -2.16
CA THR A 249 15.93 26.15 -2.16
C THR A 249 16.09 27.37 -3.07
N SER A 250 15.02 27.82 -3.75
CA SER A 250 15.11 28.88 -4.77
C SER A 250 16.15 28.55 -5.87
N ASN A 251 16.19 27.29 -6.32
CA ASN A 251 17.16 26.78 -7.29
C ASN A 251 16.49 26.39 -8.61
N ASP A 252 16.52 27.32 -9.57
CA ASP A 252 15.92 27.14 -10.90
C ASP A 252 16.53 25.96 -11.67
N HIS A 253 17.81 25.65 -11.47
CA HIS A 253 18.46 24.54 -12.15
C HIS A 253 17.85 23.19 -11.76
N LEU A 254 17.52 23.00 -10.47
CA LEU A 254 16.84 21.79 -10.00
C LEU A 254 15.40 21.70 -10.53
N ILE A 255 14.70 22.82 -10.60
CA ILE A 255 13.35 22.88 -11.19
C ILE A 255 13.40 22.44 -12.65
N GLN A 256 14.29 23.05 -13.46
CA GLN A 256 14.45 22.71 -14.87
C GLN A 256 14.87 21.25 -15.06
N LYS A 257 15.76 20.74 -14.21
CA LYS A 257 16.16 19.33 -14.25
C LYS A 257 14.98 18.38 -14.06
N GLY A 258 14.05 18.70 -13.16
CA GLY A 258 12.82 17.93 -12.97
C GLY A 258 11.89 18.01 -14.18
N PHE A 259 11.71 19.21 -14.76
CA PHE A 259 10.90 19.38 -15.98
C PHE A 259 11.47 18.60 -17.17
N SER A 260 12.78 18.70 -17.42
CA SER A 260 13.42 17.96 -18.51
C SER A 260 13.26 16.45 -18.36
N LEU A 261 13.25 15.92 -17.13
CA LEU A 261 13.04 14.49 -16.91
C LEU A 261 11.63 14.05 -17.35
N LEU A 262 10.59 14.83 -17.03
CA LEU A 262 9.21 14.53 -17.44
C LEU A 262 8.98 14.74 -18.94
N GLU A 263 9.65 15.73 -19.54
CA GLU A 263 9.62 15.94 -20.99
C GLU A 263 10.23 14.74 -21.73
N LEU A 264 11.39 14.25 -21.27
CA LEU A 264 12.06 13.08 -21.84
C LEU A 264 11.25 11.79 -21.71
N THR A 265 10.41 11.67 -20.67
CA THR A 265 9.54 10.51 -20.46
C THR A 265 8.11 10.69 -20.99
N ASN A 266 7.81 11.81 -21.66
CA ASN A 266 6.47 12.16 -22.18
C ASN A 266 5.37 12.23 -21.12
N GLU A 267 5.71 12.56 -19.86
CA GLU A 267 4.77 12.67 -18.74
C GLU A 267 4.09 14.07 -18.71
N THR A 268 3.35 14.38 -19.78
CA THR A 268 2.84 15.74 -20.05
C THR A 268 1.84 16.25 -19.00
N SER A 269 0.97 15.37 -18.47
CA SER A 269 0.04 15.72 -17.39
C SER A 269 0.78 16.09 -16.11
N MET A 270 1.77 15.28 -15.71
CA MET A 270 2.57 15.53 -14.52
C MET A 270 3.39 16.82 -14.66
N LEU A 271 3.96 17.05 -15.84
CA LEU A 271 4.71 18.28 -16.15
C LEU A 271 3.83 19.53 -15.98
N SER A 272 2.60 19.49 -16.51
CA SER A 272 1.62 20.57 -16.35
C SER A 272 1.30 20.84 -14.88
N HIS A 273 1.08 19.79 -14.09
CA HIS A 273 0.84 19.91 -12.65
C HIS A 273 2.04 20.52 -11.90
N LEU A 274 3.27 20.09 -12.18
CA LEU A 274 4.45 20.64 -11.52
C LEU A 274 4.75 22.08 -11.93
N LYS A 275 4.50 22.48 -13.18
CA LYS A 275 4.61 23.89 -13.60
C LYS A 275 3.69 24.78 -12.78
N LYS A 276 2.43 24.37 -12.59
CA LYS A 276 1.46 25.07 -11.74
C LYS A 276 1.87 25.07 -10.26
N GLU A 277 2.45 23.98 -9.76
CA GLU A 277 2.98 23.89 -8.38
C GLU A 277 4.12 24.91 -8.17
N VAL A 278 5.03 25.04 -9.13
CA VAL A 278 6.09 26.08 -9.13
C VAL A 278 5.47 27.47 -9.13
N GLU A 279 4.55 27.80 -10.04
CA GLU A 279 3.88 29.11 -10.06
C GLU A 279 3.26 29.46 -8.69
N THR A 280 2.62 28.49 -8.05
CA THR A 280 1.94 28.71 -6.76
C THR A 280 2.91 28.86 -5.58
N CYS A 281 3.95 28.01 -5.51
CA CYS A 281 4.79 27.87 -4.31
C CYS A 281 6.15 28.60 -4.42
N TYR A 282 6.60 28.88 -5.65
CA TYR A 282 7.85 29.59 -5.93
C TYR A 282 7.66 31.10 -5.91
N GLN A 283 6.56 31.60 -6.49
CA GLN A 283 6.28 33.04 -6.64
C GLN A 283 5.55 33.67 -5.44
N ALA A 284 5.28 32.92 -4.36
CA ALA A 284 4.75 33.46 -3.10
C ALA A 284 5.75 34.39 -2.35
N LYS A 285 6.68 35.01 -3.08
CA LYS A 285 7.77 35.88 -2.60
C LYS A 285 7.58 37.36 -2.92
N GLU A 286 6.47 37.79 -3.53
CA GLU A 286 6.28 39.21 -3.91
C GLU A 286 4.92 39.84 -3.53
N ILE A 287 4.42 39.60 -2.31
CA ILE A 287 3.47 40.53 -1.67
C ILE A 287 3.87 40.74 -0.20
#